data_AF-A0A6P1ZCS5-F1
#
_entry.id   AF-A0A6P1ZCS5-F1
#
_cell.length_a   1.000
_cell.length_b   1.000
_cell.length_c   1.000
_cell.angle_alpha   90.00
_cell.angle_beta   90.00
_cell.angle_gamma   90.00
#
_symmetry.space_group_name_H-M   'P 1'
#
loop_
_entity.id
_entity.type
_entity.pdbx_description
1 polymer ?
#
loop_
_entity_poly.entity_id
_entity_poly.type
_entity_poly.pdbx_seq_one_letter_code
_entity_poly.pdbx_strand_id
1 'polypeptide(L)'
;SAMGQVLLGKIGSAGGGINALRGAPNVQGFTDPAIVWHIFPGTNPVPKARQDTPQQYLDASTPISHDPKSANWWQQHPEHVVSPLNASYGDAAPKDNDVR
;
A
#
# COMPACT_ATOMS: atom_id res chain seq x y z
N SER A 1 2.84 22.35 9.32
CA SER A 1 1.97 21.22 8.91
C SER A 1 2.06 21.03 7.41
N ALA A 2 1.87 19.82 6.87
CA ALA A 2 2.32 19.38 5.54
C ALA A 2 2.10 20.37 4.38
N MET A 3 0.94 21.02 4.31
CA MET A 3 0.64 22.06 3.32
C MET A 3 1.69 23.19 3.30
N GLY A 4 2.17 23.63 4.46
CA GLY A 4 3.20 24.66 4.55
C GLY A 4 4.55 24.23 3.97
N GLN A 5 4.96 22.97 4.17
CA GLN A 5 6.22 22.47 3.61
C GLN A 5 6.14 22.30 2.09
N VAL A 6 4.96 21.98 1.56
CA VAL A 6 4.70 21.96 0.10
C VAL A 6 4.73 23.38 -0.46
N LEU A 7 4.03 24.34 0.15
CA LEU A 7 3.99 25.74 -0.30
C LEU A 7 5.36 26.41 -0.26
N LEU A 8 6.21 26.07 0.70
CA LEU A 8 7.58 26.56 0.81
C LEU A 8 8.58 25.78 -0.06
N GLY A 9 8.14 24.77 -0.82
CA GLY A 9 9.00 23.98 -1.71
C GLY A 9 10.05 23.14 -0.98
N LYS A 10 9.80 22.74 0.27
CA LYS A 10 10.78 22.05 1.12
C LYS A 10 10.68 20.52 1.08
N ILE A 11 9.65 19.95 0.46
CA ILE A 11 9.51 18.50 0.32
C ILE A 11 10.48 18.00 -0.76
N GLY A 12 11.30 17.00 -0.44
CA GLY A 12 12.29 16.40 -1.36
C GLY A 12 13.67 17.08 -1.39
N SER A 13 13.88 18.15 -0.60
CA SER A 13 15.17 18.83 -0.48
C SER A 13 15.93 18.44 0.79
N ALA A 14 17.26 18.43 0.73
CA ALA A 14 18.11 18.23 1.90
C ALA A 14 17.88 19.34 2.95
N GLY A 15 17.73 18.97 4.23
CA GLY A 15 17.40 19.91 5.32
C GLY A 15 15.94 20.40 5.34
N GLY A 16 15.10 19.96 4.39
CA GLY A 16 13.67 20.21 4.34
C GLY A 16 12.82 19.06 4.90
N GLY A 17 11.63 18.86 4.35
CA GLY A 17 10.77 17.71 4.67
C GLY A 17 9.92 17.82 5.94
N ILE A 18 9.26 16.72 6.31
CA ILE A 18 8.53 16.56 7.57
C ILE A 18 9.15 15.40 8.32
N ASN A 19 9.84 15.70 9.41
CA ASN A 19 10.42 14.68 10.27
C ASN A 19 9.35 14.16 11.24
N ALA A 20 8.55 13.20 10.77
CA ALA A 20 7.58 12.49 11.60
C ALA A 20 8.31 11.50 12.52
N LEU A 21 8.83 12.01 13.65
CA LEU A 21 9.62 11.24 14.60
C LEU A 21 8.80 10.07 15.15
N ARG A 22 9.28 8.85 14.91
CA ARG A 22 8.69 7.63 15.44
C ARG A 22 9.10 7.44 16.90
N GLY A 23 8.22 6.81 17.69
CA GLY A 23 8.42 6.62 19.13
C GLY A 23 9.18 5.35 19.48
N ALA A 24 8.52 4.19 19.38
CA ALA A 24 9.14 2.93 19.78
C ALA A 24 10.22 2.48 18.77
N PRO A 25 11.29 1.79 19.24
CA PRO A 25 12.46 1.47 18.41
C PRO A 25 12.15 0.77 17.08
N ASN A 26 11.08 -0.03 17.04
CA ASN A 26 10.65 -0.74 15.85
C ASN A 26 9.17 -0.49 15.50
N VAL A 27 8.56 0.63 15.89
CA VAL A 27 7.15 0.89 15.53
C VAL A 27 6.95 0.98 14.02
N GLN A 28 7.97 1.46 13.29
CA GLN A 28 7.95 1.47 11.84
C GLN A 28 7.98 0.03 11.30
N GLY A 29 8.95 -0.78 11.72
CA GLY A 29 9.04 -2.19 11.34
C GLY A 29 7.98 -3.10 11.96
N PHE A 30 7.08 -2.58 12.81
CA PHE A 30 5.86 -3.25 13.25
C PHE A 30 4.67 -2.89 12.35
N THR A 31 4.65 -1.65 11.84
CA THR A 31 3.62 -1.17 10.90
C THR A 31 3.84 -1.76 9.51
N ASP A 32 5.09 -1.86 9.04
CA ASP A 32 5.43 -2.35 7.69
C ASP A 32 5.01 -3.82 7.42
N PRO A 33 5.26 -4.80 8.32
CA PRO A 33 4.71 -6.16 8.21
C PRO A 33 3.24 -6.25 8.66
N ALA A 34 2.57 -5.11 8.86
CA ALA A 34 1.16 -5.01 9.16
C ALA A 34 0.72 -5.74 10.44
N ILE A 35 1.44 -5.52 11.56
CA ILE A 35 0.98 -5.97 12.88
C ILE A 35 -0.07 -4.98 13.43
N VAL A 36 -1.00 -4.58 12.56
CA VAL A 36 -2.11 -3.67 12.83
C VAL A 36 -3.32 -4.18 12.05
N TRP A 37 -4.53 -3.94 12.56
CA TRP A 37 -5.73 -4.68 12.12
C TRP A 37 -6.27 -4.34 10.72
N HIS A 38 -5.92 -3.18 10.14
CA HIS A 38 -6.59 -2.65 8.94
C HIS A 38 -5.79 -2.79 7.65
N ILE A 39 -4.55 -3.28 7.74
CA ILE A 39 -3.69 -3.55 6.59
C ILE A 39 -3.10 -4.94 6.70
N PHE A 40 -2.60 -5.45 5.59
CA PHE A 40 -1.70 -6.60 5.52
C PHE A 40 -0.36 -6.17 4.88
N PRO A 41 0.68 -7.02 4.87
CA PRO A 41 2.04 -6.62 4.47
C PRO A 41 2.06 -5.85 3.14
N GLY A 42 2.88 -4.80 3.09
CA GLY A 42 2.94 -3.90 1.93
C GLY A 42 1.94 -2.74 1.99
N THR A 43 1.36 -2.45 3.15
CA THR A 43 0.34 -1.39 3.35
C THR A 43 -0.95 -1.58 2.56
N ASN A 44 -1.23 -2.82 2.14
CA ASN A 44 -2.45 -3.16 1.43
C ASN A 44 -3.63 -3.20 2.41
N PRO A 45 -4.79 -2.61 2.09
CA PRO A 45 -5.94 -2.59 3.00
C PRO A 45 -6.54 -3.99 3.16
N VAL A 46 -7.00 -4.34 4.37
CA VAL A 46 -7.76 -5.59 4.56
C VAL A 46 -9.08 -5.53 3.78
N PRO A 47 -9.48 -6.59 3.04
CA PRO A 47 -10.76 -6.65 2.36
C PRO A 47 -11.95 -6.44 3.30
N LYS A 48 -12.95 -5.72 2.81
CA LYS A 48 -14.20 -5.42 3.53
C LYS A 48 -15.25 -6.49 3.23
N ALA A 49 -16.19 -6.68 4.16
CA ALA A 49 -17.25 -7.68 4.05
C ALA A 49 -18.20 -7.54 2.83
N ARG A 50 -18.11 -6.47 2.03
CA ARG A 50 -18.89 -6.29 0.79
C ARG A 50 -18.08 -6.54 -0.48
N GLN A 51 -16.84 -6.99 -0.34
CA GLN A 51 -15.93 -7.33 -1.43
C GLN A 51 -15.86 -8.86 -1.50
N ASP A 52 -16.88 -9.44 -2.10
CA ASP A 52 -17.09 -10.90 -2.10
C ASP A 52 -16.16 -11.63 -3.08
N THR A 53 -15.54 -10.88 -3.99
CA THR A 53 -14.60 -11.40 -4.99
C THR A 53 -13.26 -10.65 -4.94
N PRO A 54 -12.15 -11.28 -5.34
CA PRO A 54 -10.86 -10.60 -5.44
C PRO A 54 -10.91 -9.38 -6.37
N GLN A 55 -11.64 -9.47 -7.49
CA GLN A 55 -11.80 -8.35 -8.42
C GLN A 55 -12.46 -7.14 -7.76
N GLN A 56 -13.56 -7.33 -7.02
CA GLN A 56 -14.21 -6.23 -6.30
C GLN A 56 -13.30 -5.58 -5.26
N TYR A 57 -12.42 -6.36 -4.62
CA TYR A 57 -11.40 -5.83 -3.75
C TYR A 57 -10.38 -4.98 -4.54
N LEU A 58 -9.83 -5.52 -5.62
CA LEU A 58 -8.81 -4.84 -6.44
C LEU A 58 -9.35 -3.56 -7.08
N ASP A 59 -10.55 -3.59 -7.66
CA ASP A 59 -11.19 -2.41 -8.28
C ASP A 59 -11.40 -1.28 -7.25
N ALA A 60 -11.75 -1.65 -6.02
CA ALA A 60 -12.01 -0.67 -4.96
C ALA A 60 -10.73 -0.12 -4.29
N SER A 61 -9.60 -0.82 -4.41
CA SER A 61 -8.34 -0.50 -3.73
C SER A 61 -7.22 -0.06 -4.66
N THR A 62 -7.38 -0.24 -5.97
CA THR A 62 -6.40 0.15 -7.00
C THR A 62 -6.81 1.50 -7.59
N PRO A 63 -6.06 2.59 -7.32
CA PRO A 63 -6.39 3.90 -7.85
C PRO A 63 -6.12 3.97 -9.36
N ILE A 64 -7.00 4.67 -10.07
CA ILE A 64 -6.85 4.98 -11.50
C ILE A 64 -6.51 6.46 -11.65
N SER A 65 -5.46 6.74 -12.42
CA SER A 65 -5.10 8.10 -12.83
C SER A 65 -5.48 8.31 -14.29
N HIS A 66 -6.07 9.46 -14.60
CA HIS A 66 -6.34 9.89 -15.98
C HIS A 66 -5.27 10.84 -16.53
N ASP A 67 -4.28 11.22 -15.71
CA ASP A 67 -3.14 12.02 -16.16
C ASP A 67 -2.06 11.09 -16.76
N PRO A 68 -1.72 11.22 -18.06
CA PRO A 68 -0.72 10.39 -18.71
C PRO A 68 0.71 10.61 -18.20
N LYS A 69 0.98 11.69 -17.44
CA LYS A 69 2.28 11.95 -16.81
C LYS A 69 2.37 11.44 -15.37
N SER A 70 1.25 11.02 -14.79
CA SER A 70 1.24 10.48 -13.44
C SER A 70 1.79 9.08 -13.45
N ALA A 71 2.82 8.82 -12.62
CA ALA A 71 3.37 7.48 -12.47
C ALA A 71 2.35 6.48 -11.89
N ASN A 72 1.37 6.99 -11.11
CA ASN A 72 0.35 6.21 -10.41
C ASN A 72 0.84 4.82 -9.96
N TRP A 73 1.91 4.76 -9.15
CA TRP A 73 2.60 3.50 -8.88
C TRP A 73 1.68 2.42 -8.30
N TRP A 74 0.65 2.83 -7.55
CA TRP A 74 -0.38 1.95 -7.02
C TRP A 74 -1.28 1.30 -8.10
N GLN A 75 -1.16 1.63 -9.38
CA GLN A 75 -1.77 0.83 -10.45
C GLN A 75 -1.23 -0.62 -10.47
N GLN A 76 -0.04 -0.86 -9.91
CA GLN A 76 0.56 -2.19 -9.73
C GLN A 76 0.06 -2.91 -8.46
N HIS A 77 -0.95 -2.35 -7.77
CA HIS A 77 -1.50 -2.94 -6.54
C HIS A 77 -1.87 -4.43 -6.65
N PRO A 78 -2.45 -4.95 -7.75
CA PRO A 78 -2.69 -6.38 -7.88
C PRO A 78 -1.43 -7.24 -7.64
N GLU A 79 -0.28 -6.86 -8.18
CA GLU A 79 0.98 -7.60 -7.97
C GLU A 79 1.45 -7.56 -6.51
N HIS A 80 1.25 -6.41 -5.85
CA HIS A 80 1.56 -6.21 -4.43
C HIS A 80 0.60 -6.96 -3.49
N VAL A 81 -0.58 -7.36 -3.96
CA VAL A 81 -1.53 -8.19 -3.21
C VAL A 81 -1.22 -9.66 -3.40
N VAL A 82 -1.00 -10.08 -4.65
CA VAL A 82 -0.78 -11.50 -4.99
C VAL A 82 0.56 -12.03 -4.49
N SER A 83 1.63 -11.25 -4.65
CA SER A 83 2.98 -11.74 -4.30
C SER A 83 3.12 -12.10 -2.82
N PRO A 84 2.67 -11.28 -1.85
CA PRO A 84 2.68 -11.65 -0.44
C PRO A 84 1.75 -12.81 -0.08
N LEU A 85 0.60 -12.94 -0.75
CA LEU A 85 -0.30 -14.08 -0.54
C LEU A 85 0.37 -15.39 -1.01
N ASN A 86 0.98 -15.38 -2.20
CA ASN A 86 1.74 -16.52 -2.70
C ASN A 86 2.92 -16.87 -1.79
N ALA A 87 3.63 -15.87 -1.25
CA ALA A 87 4.70 -16.09 -0.29
C ALA A 87 4.20 -16.70 1.04
N SER A 88 2.97 -16.37 1.45
CA SER A 88 2.35 -16.86 2.69
C SER A 88 1.78 -18.27 2.55
N TYR A 89 1.16 -18.58 1.40
CA TYR A 89 0.47 -19.84 1.17
C TYR A 89 1.30 -20.88 0.39
N GLY A 90 2.40 -20.47 -0.27
CA GLY A 90 3.28 -21.38 -1.02
C GLY A 90 2.50 -22.23 -2.02
N ASP A 91 2.73 -23.54 -2.02
CA ASP A 91 2.06 -24.50 -2.90
C ASP A 91 0.54 -24.62 -2.68
N ALA A 92 0.04 -24.13 -1.54
CA ALA A 92 -1.40 -24.08 -1.24
C ALA A 92 -2.08 -22.83 -1.81
N ALA A 93 -1.32 -21.90 -2.40
CA ALA A 93 -1.90 -20.78 -3.11
C ALA A 93 -2.75 -21.29 -4.29
N PRO A 94 -3.93 -20.67 -4.54
CA PRO A 94 -4.74 -21.00 -5.70
C PRO A 94 -3.90 -20.94 -6.99
N LYS A 95 -3.89 -22.05 -7.74
CA LYS A 95 -3.10 -22.17 -8.98
C LYS A 95 -3.72 -21.39 -10.14
N ASP A 96 -5.04 -21.23 -10.12
CA ASP A 96 -5.69 -20.17 -10.87
C ASP A 96 -5.37 -18.86 -10.15
N ASN A 97 -4.52 -18.05 -10.76
CA ASN A 97 -4.24 -16.68 -10.34
C ASN A 97 -5.50 -15.82 -10.54
N ASP A 98 -6.57 -16.11 -9.80
CA ASP A 98 -7.92 -15.49 -9.86
C ASP A 98 -7.92 -14.04 -9.30
N VAL A 99 -6.76 -13.41 -9.40
CA VAL A 99 -6.32 -12.14 -8.83
C VAL A 99 -5.50 -11.32 -9.84
N ARG A 100 -5.30 -11.82 -11.07
CA ARG A 100 -4.72 -11.08 -12.21
C ARG A 100 -5.78 -10.69 -13.21
#